data_AF-A0A2D5K2W9-F1
#
_entry.id   AF-A0A2D5K2W9-F1
#
_cell.length_a   1.000
_cell.length_b   1.000
_cell.length_c   1.000
_cell.angle_alpha   90.00
_cell.angle_beta   90.00
_cell.angle_gamma   90.00
#
_symmetry.space_group_name_H-M   'P 1'
#
loop_
_entity.id
_entity.type
_entity.pdbx_description
1 polymer ?
#
loop_
_entity_poly.entity_id
_entity_poly.type
_entity_poly.pdbx_seq_one_letter_code
_entity_poly.pdbx_strand_id
1 'polypeptide(L)'
;MSISSAEIQIDCEDFAENLKFFTEDAGFSIELIFPADSPRSAILSGYGLRIRLEKSKNDRPILINLIQDKPIPSNDSVKIAPNGSQITFVSDELECEENIEMPSLTNTVVIKKLKESSDWEDGRAGMQYRDLVPNRLGGRFIASNIRIEKGGPVPDYVHYHHISFQMIYCYKGWVKAVYEDQGDAFVMNEGDCVLQPPHIRHQVLECSDNFEVIEVGSPAEHKTLVDHDMSLPTPDIKPDRVFGGQRFILHKKNDPKNAQLSTRKDGFQVRDTRISEATNGEASVVALTLSSKLSEIKHTHESDVLFLFILWGDIKIQIEGKLTSLDQGDSISIPRNTEYRWQEPSDDLEILEICLPAQR
;
A
#
# COMPACT_ATOMS: atom_id res chain seq x y z
N MET A 1 -23.56 -18.11 21.84
CA MET A 1 -22.99 -17.97 20.49
C MET A 1 -24.06 -17.31 19.65
N SER A 2 -23.88 -16.04 19.31
CA SER A 2 -24.66 -15.40 18.26
C SER A 2 -23.92 -15.69 16.96
N ILE A 3 -24.58 -16.32 15.99
CA ILE A 3 -24.03 -16.52 14.65
C ILE A 3 -24.68 -15.44 13.80
N SER A 4 -23.89 -14.54 13.24
CA SER A 4 -24.39 -13.45 12.40
C SER A 4 -24.50 -13.89 10.95
N SER A 5 -23.61 -14.75 10.48
CA SER A 5 -23.62 -15.27 9.11
C SER A 5 -22.87 -16.60 8.97
N ALA A 6 -22.81 -17.13 7.76
CA ALA A 6 -22.05 -18.34 7.42
C ALA A 6 -21.39 -18.16 6.06
N GLU A 7 -20.23 -18.78 5.86
CA GLU A 7 -19.52 -18.80 4.58
C GLU A 7 -19.06 -20.21 4.20
N ILE A 8 -18.96 -20.42 2.89
CA ILE A 8 -18.42 -21.63 2.28
C ILE A 8 -16.96 -21.38 1.95
N GLN A 9 -16.04 -22.13 2.52
CA GLN A 9 -14.62 -22.01 2.21
C GLN A 9 -14.19 -23.04 1.15
N ILE A 10 -13.44 -22.54 0.17
CA ILE A 10 -12.86 -23.29 -0.94
C ILE A 10 -11.35 -23.03 -0.94
N ASP A 11 -10.58 -24.08 -0.69
CA ASP A 11 -9.12 -24.06 -0.80
C ASP A 11 -8.73 -24.43 -2.24
N CYS A 12 -7.98 -23.57 -2.93
CA CYS A 12 -7.62 -23.75 -4.35
C CYS A 12 -6.12 -23.54 -4.59
N GLU A 13 -5.55 -24.27 -5.54
CA GLU A 13 -4.14 -24.08 -5.94
C GLU A 13 -3.95 -22.80 -6.78
N ASP A 14 -4.75 -22.64 -7.84
CA ASP A 14 -4.76 -21.44 -8.68
C ASP A 14 -5.82 -20.44 -8.20
N PHE A 15 -5.40 -19.54 -7.32
CA PHE A 15 -6.27 -18.50 -6.77
C PHE A 15 -6.79 -17.53 -7.85
N ALA A 16 -5.98 -17.17 -8.84
CA ALA A 16 -6.35 -16.16 -9.83
C ALA A 16 -7.41 -16.70 -10.80
N GLU A 17 -7.25 -17.94 -11.26
CA GLU A 17 -8.23 -18.61 -12.12
C GLU A 17 -9.57 -18.80 -11.40
N ASN A 18 -9.53 -19.23 -10.12
CA ASN A 18 -10.75 -19.39 -9.32
C ASN A 18 -11.44 -18.05 -9.04
N LEU A 19 -10.70 -17.02 -8.64
CA LEU A 19 -11.28 -15.69 -8.41
C LEU A 19 -12.00 -15.20 -9.67
N LYS A 20 -11.35 -15.33 -10.83
CA LYS A 20 -11.93 -14.97 -12.12
C LYS A 20 -13.20 -15.76 -12.44
N PHE A 21 -13.19 -17.09 -12.25
CA PHE A 21 -14.38 -17.92 -12.47
C PHE A 21 -15.55 -17.45 -11.60
N PHE A 22 -15.31 -17.22 -10.31
CA PHE A 22 -16.39 -16.84 -9.41
C PHE A 22 -16.94 -15.43 -9.72
N THR A 23 -16.10 -14.48 -10.13
CA THR A 23 -16.53 -13.11 -10.39
C THR A 23 -17.10 -12.91 -11.79
N GLU A 24 -16.47 -13.48 -12.82
CA GLU A 24 -16.86 -13.26 -14.22
C GLU A 24 -17.87 -14.29 -14.74
N ASP A 25 -17.69 -15.58 -14.42
CA ASP A 25 -18.54 -16.66 -14.96
C ASP A 25 -19.72 -16.96 -14.04
N ALA A 26 -19.47 -17.05 -12.72
CA ALA A 26 -20.50 -17.37 -11.74
C ALA A 26 -21.23 -16.12 -11.20
N GLY A 27 -20.69 -14.91 -11.40
CA GLY A 27 -21.34 -13.65 -11.05
C GLY A 27 -21.39 -13.30 -9.57
N PHE A 28 -20.39 -13.72 -8.78
CA PHE A 28 -20.20 -13.27 -7.39
C PHE A 28 -19.49 -11.90 -7.35
N SER A 29 -19.81 -11.11 -6.33
CA SER A 29 -19.15 -9.84 -6.03
C SER A 29 -18.02 -10.04 -5.02
N ILE A 30 -16.92 -9.30 -5.16
CA ILE A 30 -15.85 -9.26 -4.15
C ILE A 30 -16.29 -8.38 -2.98
N GLU A 31 -16.11 -8.86 -1.75
CA GLU A 31 -16.31 -8.10 -0.51
C GLU A 31 -14.96 -7.70 0.13
N LEU A 32 -14.01 -8.64 0.13
CA LEU A 32 -12.67 -8.49 0.70
C LEU A 32 -11.66 -9.21 -0.18
N ILE A 33 -10.47 -8.64 -0.30
CA ILE A 33 -9.31 -9.31 -0.89
C ILE A 33 -8.06 -9.02 -0.07
N PHE A 34 -7.25 -10.05 0.19
CA PHE A 34 -6.13 -9.99 1.11
C PHE A 34 -4.95 -10.91 0.72
N PRO A 35 -3.69 -10.43 0.83
CA PRO A 35 -3.33 -9.02 0.79
C PRO A 35 -3.68 -8.39 -0.58
N ALA A 36 -3.42 -7.09 -0.69
CA ALA A 36 -3.68 -6.36 -1.92
C ALA A 36 -2.69 -6.72 -3.03
N ASP A 37 -1.42 -6.75 -2.67
CA ASP A 37 -0.33 -7.29 -3.45
C ASP A 37 -0.25 -8.81 -3.27
N SER A 38 0.03 -9.54 -4.34
CA SER A 38 0.07 -11.01 -4.38
C SER A 38 -1.09 -11.70 -3.61
N PRO A 39 -2.37 -11.46 -4.02
CA PRO A 39 -3.55 -11.93 -3.29
C PRO A 39 -3.58 -13.44 -3.06
N ARG A 40 -4.07 -13.84 -1.89
CA ARG A 40 -4.18 -15.26 -1.49
C ARG A 40 -5.50 -15.63 -0.82
N SER A 41 -6.27 -14.64 -0.38
CA SER A 41 -7.59 -14.81 0.21
C SER A 41 -8.56 -13.81 -0.38
N ALA A 42 -9.80 -14.23 -0.64
CA ALA A 42 -10.90 -13.34 -0.99
C ALA A 42 -12.21 -13.82 -0.36
N ILE A 43 -13.04 -12.87 0.04
CA ILE A 43 -14.42 -13.10 0.46
C ILE A 43 -15.32 -12.55 -0.64
N LEU A 44 -16.20 -13.41 -1.13
CA LEU A 44 -17.14 -13.13 -2.20
C LEU A 44 -18.57 -13.26 -1.67
N SER A 45 -19.50 -12.49 -2.24
CA SER A 45 -20.93 -12.59 -1.93
C SER A 45 -21.75 -12.73 -3.22
N GLY A 46 -22.84 -13.48 -3.15
CA GLY A 46 -23.72 -13.70 -4.30
C GLY A 46 -24.77 -14.75 -4.01
N TYR A 47 -25.97 -14.56 -4.56
CA TYR A 47 -27.08 -15.53 -4.44
C TYR A 47 -27.46 -15.92 -2.99
N GLY A 48 -27.20 -15.03 -2.02
CA GLY A 48 -27.42 -15.31 -0.59
C GLY A 48 -26.34 -16.19 0.05
N LEU A 49 -25.22 -16.42 -0.64
CA LEU A 49 -24.05 -17.15 -0.16
C LEU A 49 -22.87 -16.19 0.04
N ARG A 50 -22.05 -16.50 1.04
CA ARG A 50 -20.70 -15.95 1.21
C ARG A 50 -19.70 -17.06 0.91
N ILE A 51 -18.72 -16.80 0.05
CA ILE A 51 -17.66 -17.75 -0.32
C ILE A 51 -16.32 -17.18 0.09
N ARG A 52 -15.50 -17.97 0.78
CA ARG A 52 -14.08 -17.68 0.98
C ARG A 52 -13.25 -18.51 0.01
N LEU A 53 -12.45 -17.85 -0.82
CA LEU A 53 -11.39 -18.47 -1.59
C LEU A 53 -10.09 -18.34 -0.83
N GLU A 54 -9.38 -19.45 -0.62
CA GLU A 54 -8.08 -19.47 0.05
C GLU A 54 -7.05 -20.21 -0.80
N LYS A 55 -5.89 -19.60 -1.02
CA LYS A 55 -4.79 -20.23 -1.76
C LYS A 55 -4.17 -21.36 -0.92
N SER A 56 -4.08 -22.55 -1.49
CA SER A 56 -3.56 -23.76 -0.86
C SER A 56 -2.57 -24.49 -1.77
N LYS A 57 -1.80 -25.43 -1.20
CA LYS A 57 -0.90 -26.31 -1.99
C LYS A 57 -1.62 -27.42 -2.74
N ASN A 58 -2.82 -27.77 -2.30
CA ASN A 58 -3.67 -28.77 -2.93
C ASN A 58 -5.11 -28.33 -2.76
N ASP A 59 -5.94 -28.66 -3.74
CA ASP A 59 -7.39 -28.51 -3.61
C ASP A 59 -7.92 -29.37 -2.45
N ARG A 60 -8.91 -28.84 -1.71
CA ARG A 60 -9.54 -29.55 -0.58
C ARG A 60 -11.06 -29.57 -0.71
N PRO A 61 -11.73 -30.50 0.02
CA PRO A 61 -13.18 -30.49 0.12
C PRO A 61 -13.71 -29.16 0.67
N ILE A 62 -14.91 -28.79 0.23
CA ILE A 62 -15.62 -27.58 0.67
C ILE A 62 -15.87 -27.63 2.19
N LEU A 63 -15.57 -26.53 2.88
CA LEU A 63 -15.80 -26.34 4.32
C LEU A 63 -16.96 -25.36 4.57
N ILE A 64 -17.64 -25.52 5.71
CA ILE A 64 -18.65 -24.57 6.17
C ILE A 64 -18.12 -23.87 7.42
N ASN A 65 -18.00 -22.55 7.34
CA ASN A 65 -17.60 -21.68 8.44
C ASN A 65 -18.83 -20.92 8.95
N LEU A 66 -19.05 -20.93 10.27
CA LEU A 66 -20.06 -20.12 10.94
C LEU A 66 -19.40 -18.90 11.56
N ILE A 67 -19.88 -17.72 11.17
CA ILE A 67 -19.29 -16.44 11.50
C ILE A 67 -19.90 -15.91 12.79
N GLN A 68 -19.05 -15.49 13.71
CA GLN A 68 -19.44 -15.01 15.03
C GLN A 68 -18.89 -13.61 15.30
N ASP A 69 -19.72 -12.81 15.96
CA ASP A 69 -19.40 -11.42 16.34
C ASP A 69 -18.40 -11.33 17.52
N LYS A 70 -18.10 -12.46 18.19
CA LYS A 70 -17.19 -12.50 19.34
C LYS A 70 -16.19 -13.65 19.20
N PRO A 71 -14.91 -13.43 19.54
CA PRO A 71 -13.89 -14.48 19.47
C PRO A 71 -14.22 -15.63 20.45
N ILE A 72 -14.01 -16.86 19.98
CA ILE A 72 -14.23 -18.09 20.75
C ILE A 72 -12.89 -18.60 21.28
N PRO A 73 -12.82 -19.14 22.51
CA PRO A 73 -11.67 -19.92 22.96
C PRO A 73 -11.39 -21.10 22.00
N SER A 74 -10.13 -21.32 21.64
CA SER A 74 -9.66 -22.26 20.60
C SER A 74 -10.20 -23.69 20.68
N ASN A 75 -10.62 -24.15 21.86
CA ASN A 75 -11.07 -25.52 22.13
C ASN A 75 -12.47 -25.87 21.56
N ASP A 76 -13.27 -24.89 21.12
CA ASP A 76 -14.62 -25.09 20.55
C ASP A 76 -14.73 -24.65 19.07
N SER A 77 -13.60 -24.53 18.37
CA SER A 77 -13.53 -23.98 17.01
C SER A 77 -14.11 -24.89 15.92
N VAL A 78 -14.32 -26.19 16.20
CA VAL A 78 -14.84 -27.15 15.22
C VAL A 78 -15.94 -28.01 15.84
N LYS A 79 -17.06 -28.16 15.13
CA LYS A 79 -18.11 -29.15 15.42
C LYS A 79 -18.24 -30.16 14.29
N ILE A 80 -18.36 -31.43 14.68
CA ILE A 80 -18.53 -32.54 13.74
C ILE A 80 -19.99 -32.98 13.78
N ALA A 81 -20.65 -32.98 12.63
CA ALA A 81 -22.01 -33.47 12.47
C ALA A 81 -22.06 -35.00 12.50
N PRO A 82 -23.23 -35.63 12.77
CA PRO A 82 -23.34 -37.10 12.84
C PRO A 82 -22.90 -37.86 11.59
N ASN A 83 -22.88 -37.22 10.41
CA ASN A 83 -22.41 -37.78 9.14
C ASN A 83 -20.90 -37.51 8.88
N GLY A 84 -20.19 -36.83 9.79
CA GLY A 84 -18.78 -36.48 9.66
C GLY A 84 -18.49 -35.11 9.04
N SER A 85 -19.51 -34.35 8.61
CA SER A 85 -19.30 -32.97 8.11
C SER A 85 -18.71 -32.08 9.21
N GLN A 86 -17.74 -31.24 8.87
CA GLN A 86 -17.10 -30.32 9.81
C GLN A 86 -17.66 -28.91 9.63
N ILE A 87 -17.98 -28.29 10.75
CA ILE A 87 -18.39 -26.88 10.84
C ILE A 87 -17.34 -26.17 11.70
N THR A 88 -16.67 -25.20 11.11
CA THR A 88 -15.70 -24.37 11.83
C THR A 88 -16.37 -23.08 12.28
N PHE A 89 -15.96 -22.53 13.40
CA PHE A 89 -16.42 -21.23 13.87
C PHE A 89 -15.29 -20.21 13.75
N VAL A 90 -15.57 -19.08 13.10
CA VAL A 90 -14.59 -18.04 12.78
C VAL A 90 -15.13 -16.65 13.13
N SER A 91 -14.25 -15.69 13.33
CA SER A 91 -14.60 -14.27 13.50
C SER A 91 -15.01 -13.64 12.16
N ASP A 92 -15.83 -12.59 12.19
CA ASP A 92 -16.14 -11.85 10.96
C ASP A 92 -14.96 -10.97 10.52
N GLU A 93 -14.36 -11.31 9.38
CA GLU A 93 -13.27 -10.54 8.81
C GLU A 93 -13.71 -9.30 8.01
N LEU A 94 -15.00 -9.18 7.65
CA LEU A 94 -15.52 -7.96 7.05
C LEU A 94 -15.65 -6.84 8.09
N GLU A 95 -15.84 -7.20 9.36
CA GLU A 95 -15.70 -6.25 10.46
C GLU A 95 -14.20 -5.99 10.72
N CYS A 96 -13.82 -4.72 10.64
CA CYS A 96 -12.48 -4.27 10.98
C CYS A 96 -12.44 -3.86 12.45
N GLU A 97 -11.41 -4.29 13.17
CA GLU A 97 -11.20 -3.87 14.55
C GLU A 97 -10.89 -2.38 14.59
N GLU A 98 -11.27 -1.69 15.68
CA GLU A 98 -10.96 -0.26 15.82
C GLU A 98 -9.45 0.01 15.92
N ASN A 99 -8.70 -0.94 16.49
CA ASN A 99 -7.26 -0.82 16.66
C ASN A 99 -6.53 -1.70 15.64
N ILE A 100 -5.59 -1.11 14.91
CA ILE A 100 -4.73 -1.85 14.00
C ILE A 100 -3.58 -2.44 14.80
N GLU A 101 -3.49 -3.77 14.81
CA GLU A 101 -2.33 -4.46 15.40
C GLU A 101 -1.08 -4.16 14.56
N MET A 102 -0.09 -3.53 15.19
CA MET A 102 1.17 -3.20 14.54
C MET A 102 2.22 -4.29 14.76
N PRO A 103 2.74 -4.93 13.70
CA PRO A 103 3.77 -5.95 13.84
C PRO A 103 5.05 -5.43 14.52
N SER A 104 5.89 -6.33 15.01
CA SER A 104 7.19 -5.93 15.56
C SER A 104 8.15 -5.52 14.44
N LEU A 105 8.79 -4.36 14.59
CA LEU A 105 9.73 -3.84 13.61
C LEU A 105 11.02 -4.67 13.56
N THR A 106 11.43 -5.06 12.35
CA THR A 106 12.75 -5.65 12.09
C THR A 106 13.75 -4.57 11.67
N ASN A 107 14.72 -4.28 12.54
CA ASN A 107 15.73 -3.23 12.34
C ASN A 107 16.93 -3.74 11.54
N THR A 108 16.84 -3.73 10.21
CA THR A 108 17.95 -4.08 9.31
C THR A 108 18.01 -3.13 8.13
N VAL A 109 19.21 -2.81 7.64
CA VAL A 109 19.36 -2.13 6.34
C VAL A 109 18.85 -3.06 5.24
N VAL A 110 17.92 -2.57 4.42
CA VAL A 110 17.38 -3.30 3.27
C VAL A 110 17.67 -2.51 2.01
N ILE A 111 18.39 -3.10 1.06
CA ILE A 111 18.67 -2.49 -0.24
C ILE A 111 18.04 -3.37 -1.31
N LYS A 112 17.22 -2.78 -2.18
CA LYS A 112 16.62 -3.48 -3.32
C LYS A 112 17.03 -2.78 -4.60
N LYS A 113 17.87 -3.49 -5.36
CA LYS A 113 18.31 -3.10 -6.70
C LYS A 113 17.22 -3.39 -7.73
N LEU A 114 17.03 -2.51 -8.71
CA LEU A 114 16.22 -2.79 -9.90
C LEU A 114 16.97 -3.80 -10.80
N LYS A 115 16.34 -4.94 -11.07
CA LYS A 115 16.81 -5.93 -12.05
C LYS A 115 15.83 -5.97 -13.23
N GLU A 116 16.34 -6.16 -14.46
CA GLU A 116 15.56 -5.92 -15.68
C GLU A 116 14.31 -6.80 -15.90
N SER A 117 14.18 -8.00 -15.30
CA SER A 117 13.03 -8.87 -15.63
C SER A 117 12.45 -9.76 -14.51
N SER A 118 13.19 -10.13 -13.46
CA SER A 118 12.69 -11.11 -12.47
C SER A 118 11.97 -10.51 -11.26
N ASP A 119 11.81 -9.19 -11.21
CA ASP A 119 11.41 -8.47 -10.00
C ASP A 119 9.93 -8.03 -9.99
N TRP A 120 9.20 -8.28 -11.08
CA TRP A 120 7.80 -7.90 -11.23
C TRP A 120 6.89 -9.12 -11.09
N GLU A 121 5.86 -9.00 -10.26
CA GLU A 121 4.82 -10.00 -10.06
C GLU A 121 3.47 -9.43 -10.53
N ASP A 122 2.66 -10.24 -11.20
CA ASP A 122 1.31 -9.83 -11.58
C ASP A 122 0.41 -9.75 -10.34
N GLY A 123 -0.34 -8.66 -10.21
CA GLY A 123 -1.33 -8.46 -9.15
C GLY A 123 -2.73 -8.17 -9.69
N ARG A 124 -3.44 -7.22 -9.07
CA ARG A 124 -4.84 -6.92 -9.39
C ARG A 124 -4.97 -5.95 -10.57
N ALA A 125 -6.12 -5.97 -11.24
CA ALA A 125 -6.51 -4.97 -12.25
C ALA A 125 -5.47 -4.71 -13.37
N GLY A 126 -4.69 -5.72 -13.76
CA GLY A 126 -3.64 -5.60 -14.78
C GLY A 126 -2.37 -4.89 -14.31
N MET A 127 -2.23 -4.66 -12.99
CA MET A 127 -1.05 -4.07 -12.37
C MET A 127 0.03 -5.11 -12.13
N GLN A 128 1.29 -4.71 -12.32
CA GLN A 128 2.46 -5.47 -11.91
C GLN A 128 3.14 -4.79 -10.73
N TYR A 129 3.55 -5.56 -9.74
CA TYR A 129 4.11 -5.10 -8.48
C TYR A 129 5.56 -5.51 -8.39
N ARG A 130 6.41 -4.59 -7.96
CA ARG A 130 7.78 -4.87 -7.55
C ARG A 130 7.97 -4.47 -6.11
N ASP A 131 8.29 -5.45 -5.28
CA ASP A 131 8.56 -5.25 -3.86
C ASP A 131 9.88 -4.48 -3.66
N LEU A 132 9.79 -3.34 -2.96
CA LEU A 132 10.92 -2.46 -2.64
C LEU A 132 11.50 -2.72 -1.25
N VAL A 133 10.82 -3.49 -0.40
CA VAL A 133 11.26 -3.86 0.95
C VAL A 133 10.85 -5.32 1.25
N PRO A 134 11.54 -6.33 0.69
CA PRO A 134 11.07 -7.72 0.71
C PRO A 134 10.86 -8.37 2.09
N ASN A 135 11.56 -7.90 3.12
CA ASN A 135 11.37 -8.40 4.48
C ASN A 135 10.21 -7.71 5.22
N ARG A 136 9.54 -6.74 4.58
CA ARG A 136 8.45 -5.90 5.10
C ARG A 136 8.77 -5.21 6.43
N LEU A 137 10.05 -5.11 6.78
CA LEU A 137 10.54 -4.75 8.12
C LEU A 137 9.80 -5.49 9.25
N GLY A 138 9.55 -6.79 9.08
CA GLY A 138 8.80 -7.60 10.06
C GLY A 138 7.29 -7.45 9.96
N GLY A 139 6.77 -7.05 8.79
CA GLY A 139 5.35 -6.81 8.54
C GLY A 139 4.88 -5.38 8.83
N ARG A 140 5.80 -4.48 9.25
CA ARG A 140 5.45 -3.11 9.63
C ARG A 140 5.24 -2.17 8.44
N PHE A 141 5.88 -2.45 7.33
CA PHE A 141 5.98 -1.51 6.23
C PHE A 141 6.03 -2.24 4.89
N ILE A 142 5.24 -1.76 3.94
CA ILE A 142 5.30 -2.17 2.55
C ILE A 142 5.67 -0.95 1.69
N ALA A 143 6.54 -1.17 0.72
CA ALA A 143 6.73 -0.25 -0.39
C ALA A 143 6.78 -1.04 -1.69
N SER A 144 6.02 -0.58 -2.67
CA SER A 144 5.83 -1.23 -3.96
C SER A 144 6.05 -0.22 -5.07
N ASN A 145 6.81 -0.60 -6.09
CA ASN A 145 6.73 0.07 -7.39
C ASN A 145 5.67 -0.68 -8.20
N ILE A 146 4.60 -0.01 -8.58
CA ILE A 146 3.47 -0.60 -9.30
C ILE A 146 3.45 -0.03 -10.71
N ARG A 147 3.31 -0.88 -11.72
CA ARG A 147 3.24 -0.45 -13.12
C ARG A 147 2.05 -1.03 -13.88
N ILE A 148 1.62 -0.28 -14.89
CA ILE A 148 0.70 -0.74 -15.93
C ILE A 148 1.35 -0.43 -17.28
N GLU A 149 1.68 -1.47 -18.06
CA GLU A 149 2.38 -1.30 -19.34
C GLU A 149 1.47 -0.71 -20.42
N LYS A 150 0.21 -1.19 -20.48
CA LYS A 150 -0.81 -0.71 -21.42
C LYS A 150 -1.92 -0.01 -20.64
N GLY A 151 -1.98 1.31 -20.77
CA GLY A 151 -2.95 2.16 -20.09
C GLY A 151 -4.35 2.09 -20.69
N GLY A 152 -5.18 3.03 -20.24
CA GLY A 152 -6.62 3.08 -20.52
C GLY A 152 -7.44 2.92 -19.24
N PRO A 153 -8.71 2.51 -19.36
CA PRO A 153 -9.57 2.26 -18.20
C PRO A 153 -8.98 1.20 -17.28
N VAL A 154 -8.93 1.48 -15.99
CA VAL A 154 -8.50 0.53 -14.97
C VAL A 154 -9.76 -0.16 -14.42
N PRO A 155 -9.84 -1.51 -14.41
CA PRO A 155 -10.99 -2.24 -13.88
C PRO A 155 -11.00 -2.26 -12.35
N ASP A 156 -10.99 -1.06 -11.75
CA ASP A 156 -11.03 -0.85 -10.31
C ASP A 156 -12.46 -0.50 -9.86
N TYR A 157 -12.73 -0.69 -8.57
CA TYR A 157 -14.04 -0.47 -7.94
C TYR A 157 -13.89 0.40 -6.69
N VAL A 158 -14.99 0.95 -6.18
CA VAL A 158 -14.95 1.76 -4.96
C VAL A 158 -14.52 0.87 -3.79
N HIS A 159 -13.38 1.20 -3.19
CA HIS A 159 -12.81 0.43 -2.09
C HIS A 159 -12.10 1.34 -1.09
N TYR A 160 -11.72 0.74 0.03
CA TYR A 160 -10.92 1.40 1.06
C TYR A 160 -10.01 0.41 1.77
N HIS A 161 -8.99 0.92 2.44
CA HIS A 161 -8.01 0.11 3.15
C HIS A 161 -8.14 0.31 4.67
N HIS A 162 -8.04 -0.80 5.40
CA HIS A 162 -7.91 -0.78 6.85
C HIS A 162 -6.42 -0.72 7.22
N ILE A 163 -5.88 0.48 7.19
CA ILE A 163 -4.45 0.81 7.32
C ILE A 163 -4.24 1.91 8.34
N SER A 164 -3.02 2.06 8.84
CA SER A 164 -2.63 3.24 9.61
C SER A 164 -2.07 4.33 8.72
N PHE A 165 -1.46 3.99 7.59
CA PHE A 165 -0.85 4.97 6.68
C PHE A 165 -0.77 4.39 5.27
N GLN A 166 -1.10 5.19 4.26
CA GLN A 166 -0.87 4.85 2.86
C GLN A 166 -0.67 6.12 2.03
N MET A 167 0.28 6.08 1.09
CA MET A 167 0.50 7.13 0.12
C MET A 167 0.77 6.54 -1.25
N ILE A 168 0.46 7.33 -2.29
CA ILE A 168 0.78 7.02 -3.68
C ILE A 168 1.53 8.22 -4.27
N TYR A 169 2.71 7.95 -4.82
CA TYR A 169 3.50 8.92 -5.57
C TYR A 169 3.54 8.54 -7.05
N CYS A 170 3.09 9.42 -7.94
CA CYS A 170 3.13 9.18 -9.38
C CYS A 170 4.58 9.30 -9.88
N TYR A 171 5.20 8.16 -10.20
CA TYR A 171 6.59 8.10 -10.61
C TYR A 171 6.75 8.34 -12.11
N LYS A 172 5.92 7.73 -12.95
CA LYS A 172 5.94 7.93 -14.41
C LYS A 172 4.52 7.94 -14.98
N GLY A 173 4.34 8.72 -16.05
CA GLY A 173 3.05 8.86 -16.71
C GLY A 173 2.05 9.65 -15.87
N TRP A 174 0.79 9.22 -15.90
CA TRP A 174 -0.33 9.82 -15.21
C TRP A 174 -1.41 8.78 -14.87
N VAL A 175 -2.16 9.06 -13.79
CA VAL A 175 -3.33 8.31 -13.34
C VAL A 175 -4.46 9.24 -12.98
N LYS A 176 -5.69 8.86 -13.31
CA LYS A 176 -6.91 9.55 -12.91
C LYS A 176 -7.61 8.75 -11.83
N ALA A 177 -7.92 9.42 -10.72
CA ALA A 177 -8.58 8.81 -9.58
C ALA A 177 -9.63 9.75 -8.98
N VAL A 178 -10.53 9.18 -8.20
CA VAL A 178 -11.57 9.90 -7.45
C VAL A 178 -11.56 9.43 -6.00
N TYR A 179 -11.77 10.38 -5.08
CA TYR A 179 -11.71 10.15 -3.64
C TYR A 179 -12.94 10.74 -2.95
N GLU A 180 -13.41 10.03 -1.92
CA GLU A 180 -14.51 10.45 -1.06
C GLU A 180 -14.33 11.89 -0.56
N ASP A 181 -15.36 12.72 -0.76
CA ASP A 181 -15.46 14.10 -0.31
C ASP A 181 -14.45 15.09 -0.92
N GLN A 182 -13.68 14.69 -1.95
CA GLN A 182 -12.66 15.53 -2.59
C GLN A 182 -13.11 16.18 -3.91
N GLY A 183 -14.38 16.01 -4.29
CA GLY A 183 -14.95 16.53 -5.53
C GLY A 183 -14.73 15.58 -6.72
N ASP A 184 -14.74 16.15 -7.92
CA ASP A 184 -14.60 15.39 -9.17
C ASP A 184 -13.25 14.67 -9.27
N ALA A 185 -13.20 13.64 -10.13
CA ALA A 185 -11.97 12.92 -10.42
C ALA A 185 -10.85 13.86 -10.91
N PHE A 186 -9.63 13.62 -10.47
CA PHE A 186 -8.45 14.41 -10.84
C PHE A 186 -7.34 13.52 -11.42
N VAL A 187 -6.47 14.12 -12.22
CA VAL A 187 -5.31 13.45 -12.82
C VAL A 187 -4.06 13.77 -12.01
N MET A 188 -3.37 12.77 -11.49
CA MET A 188 -2.00 12.85 -10.98
C MET A 188 -1.01 12.63 -12.11
N ASN A 189 -0.03 13.53 -12.24
CA ASN A 189 1.08 13.40 -13.18
C ASN A 189 2.37 13.08 -12.42
N GLU A 190 3.43 12.74 -13.15
CA GLU A 190 4.78 12.55 -12.58
C GLU A 190 5.14 13.61 -11.53
N GLY A 191 5.49 13.13 -10.33
CA GLY A 191 5.87 13.90 -9.18
C GLY A 191 4.72 14.32 -8.25
N ASP A 192 3.48 14.14 -8.66
CA ASP A 192 2.31 14.34 -7.81
C ASP A 192 2.21 13.22 -6.77
N CYS A 193 1.66 13.55 -5.60
CA CYS A 193 1.54 12.61 -4.48
C CYS A 193 0.17 12.76 -3.83
N VAL A 194 -0.44 11.65 -3.43
CA VAL A 194 -1.62 11.65 -2.57
C VAL A 194 -1.34 10.90 -1.27
N LEU A 195 -1.90 11.43 -0.19
CA LEU A 195 -2.14 10.68 1.03
C LEU A 195 -3.50 10.01 0.90
N GLN A 196 -3.58 8.72 1.19
CA GLN A 196 -4.83 7.98 1.32
C GLN A 196 -5.05 7.67 2.81
N PRO A 197 -5.78 8.54 3.53
CA PRO A 197 -6.09 8.29 4.93
C PRO A 197 -6.79 6.94 5.15
N PRO A 198 -6.71 6.37 6.37
CA PRO A 198 -7.43 5.16 6.73
C PRO A 198 -8.91 5.23 6.33
N HIS A 199 -9.43 4.18 5.68
CA HIS A 199 -10.84 4.05 5.32
C HIS A 199 -11.42 5.09 4.35
N ILE A 200 -10.61 5.95 3.71
CA ILE A 200 -11.11 6.83 2.64
C ILE A 200 -11.53 5.98 1.42
N ARG A 201 -12.76 6.16 0.93
CA ARG A 201 -13.17 5.49 -0.31
C ARG A 201 -12.53 6.13 -1.51
N HIS A 202 -12.08 5.30 -2.44
CA HIS A 202 -11.46 5.77 -3.67
C HIS A 202 -11.58 4.75 -4.79
N GLN A 203 -11.31 5.21 -6.00
CA GLN A 203 -11.28 4.40 -7.21
C GLN A 203 -10.32 5.00 -8.23
N VAL A 204 -9.50 4.16 -8.85
CA VAL A 204 -8.69 4.50 -10.02
C VAL A 204 -9.55 4.31 -11.28
N LEU A 205 -9.59 5.31 -12.16
CA LEU A 205 -10.47 5.30 -13.33
C LEU A 205 -9.72 4.93 -14.60
N GLU A 206 -8.57 5.55 -14.83
CA GLU A 206 -7.77 5.38 -16.04
C GLU A 206 -6.33 5.82 -15.81
N CYS A 207 -5.41 5.28 -16.61
CA CYS A 207 -3.99 5.66 -16.59
C CYS A 207 -3.40 5.71 -18.00
N SER A 208 -2.17 6.23 -18.11
CA SER A 208 -1.39 6.19 -19.35
C SER A 208 -0.66 4.86 -19.55
N ASP A 209 -0.20 4.64 -20.78
CA ASP A 209 0.79 3.59 -21.08
C ASP A 209 2.08 3.81 -20.27
N ASN A 210 2.67 2.70 -19.80
CA ASN A 210 3.88 2.67 -18.97
C ASN A 210 3.80 3.56 -17.72
N PHE A 211 2.60 3.64 -17.14
CA PHE A 211 2.37 4.31 -15.86
C PHE A 211 3.09 3.57 -14.73
N GLU A 212 3.75 4.31 -13.84
CA GLU A 212 4.37 3.78 -12.62
C GLU A 212 4.02 4.64 -11.40
N VAL A 213 3.75 4.00 -10.25
CA VAL A 213 3.63 4.66 -8.94
C VAL A 213 4.49 3.98 -7.89
N ILE A 214 4.95 4.77 -6.92
CA ILE A 214 5.45 4.25 -5.66
C ILE A 214 4.29 4.29 -4.66
N GLU A 215 3.86 3.12 -4.21
CA GLU A 215 2.90 2.97 -3.13
C GLU A 215 3.64 2.58 -1.86
N VAL A 216 3.30 3.22 -0.75
CA VAL A 216 3.79 2.87 0.57
C VAL A 216 2.62 2.71 1.52
N GLY A 217 2.65 1.66 2.35
CA GLY A 217 1.60 1.34 3.31
C GLY A 217 2.13 0.84 4.66
N SER A 218 1.32 0.99 5.70
CA SER A 218 1.53 0.41 7.02
C SER A 218 0.19 0.03 7.67
N PRO A 219 0.05 -1.17 8.26
CA PRO A 219 1.01 -2.29 8.23
C PRO A 219 1.19 -2.86 6.81
N ALA A 220 2.21 -3.71 6.63
CA ALA A 220 2.57 -4.24 5.32
C ALA A 220 1.44 -5.06 4.69
N GLU A 221 0.78 -5.90 5.50
CA GLU A 221 -0.43 -6.61 5.10
C GLU A 221 -1.64 -5.96 5.76
N HIS A 222 -2.66 -5.65 4.97
CA HIS A 222 -3.86 -4.97 5.44
C HIS A 222 -5.07 -5.33 4.59
N LYS A 223 -6.27 -5.17 5.17
CA LYS A 223 -7.53 -5.48 4.49
C LYS A 223 -7.87 -4.41 3.45
N THR A 224 -8.28 -4.84 2.26
CA THR A 224 -8.90 -3.99 1.23
C THR A 224 -10.36 -4.40 1.07
N LEU A 225 -11.28 -3.52 1.44
CA LEU A 225 -12.72 -3.80 1.48
C LEU A 225 -13.43 -3.04 0.36
N VAL A 226 -14.40 -3.68 -0.26
CA VAL A 226 -15.24 -3.10 -1.31
C VAL A 226 -16.43 -2.37 -0.70
N ASP A 227 -16.78 -1.21 -1.24
CA ASP A 227 -17.98 -0.47 -0.86
C ASP A 227 -18.95 -0.47 -2.05
N HIS A 228 -19.91 -1.42 -2.03
CA HIS A 228 -20.89 -1.60 -3.12
C HIS A 228 -21.98 -0.53 -3.15
N ASP A 229 -22.18 0.17 -2.02
CA ASP A 229 -23.26 1.15 -1.87
C ASP A 229 -22.80 2.57 -2.23
N MET A 230 -21.52 2.87 -2.04
CA MET A 230 -20.97 4.20 -2.34
C MET A 230 -20.74 4.40 -3.83
N SER A 231 -21.20 5.55 -4.34
CA SER A 231 -20.82 6.07 -5.65
C SER A 231 -19.86 7.25 -5.50
N LEU A 232 -18.83 7.28 -6.34
CA LEU A 232 -17.89 8.40 -6.42
C LEU A 232 -18.06 9.16 -7.76
N PRO A 233 -17.91 10.49 -7.78
CA PRO A 233 -17.64 11.37 -6.64
C PRO A 233 -18.82 11.47 -5.66
N THR A 234 -18.56 11.77 -4.38
CA THR A 234 -19.63 12.01 -3.41
C THR A 234 -20.33 13.35 -3.67
N PRO A 235 -21.63 13.49 -3.32
CA PRO A 235 -22.36 14.75 -3.53
C PRO A 235 -21.82 15.93 -2.68
N ASP A 236 -21.33 15.62 -1.48
CA ASP A 236 -20.78 16.61 -0.56
C ASP A 236 -19.26 16.72 -0.72
N ILE A 237 -18.73 17.94 -0.83
CA ILE A 237 -17.30 18.20 -0.87
C ILE A 237 -16.85 18.65 0.53
N LYS A 238 -16.05 17.81 1.21
CA LYS A 238 -15.55 18.02 2.59
C LYS A 238 -14.03 17.80 2.61
N PRO A 239 -13.23 18.71 2.03
CA PRO A 239 -11.80 18.53 1.84
C PRO A 239 -11.02 18.41 3.16
N ASP A 240 -11.55 19.01 4.23
CA ASP A 240 -10.94 18.99 5.56
C ASP A 240 -11.43 17.82 6.44
N ARG A 241 -12.20 16.87 5.90
CA ARG A 241 -12.68 15.70 6.65
C ARG A 241 -11.49 14.89 7.17
N VAL A 242 -11.60 14.49 8.43
CA VAL A 242 -10.60 13.66 9.11
C VAL A 242 -11.03 12.20 9.07
N PHE A 243 -10.14 11.33 8.63
CA PHE A 243 -10.29 9.89 8.55
C PHE A 243 -9.19 9.23 9.36
N GLY A 244 -9.53 8.46 10.39
CA GLY A 244 -8.52 7.81 11.24
C GLY A 244 -7.46 8.77 11.83
N GLY A 245 -7.85 10.03 12.09
CA GLY A 245 -6.93 11.06 12.60
C GLY A 245 -6.12 11.82 11.53
N GLN A 246 -6.32 11.52 10.24
CA GLN A 246 -5.57 12.12 9.13
C GLN A 246 -6.50 12.82 8.14
N ARG A 247 -6.00 13.79 7.38
CA ARG A 247 -6.75 14.43 6.28
C ARG A 247 -6.21 14.00 4.93
N PHE A 248 -7.06 13.96 3.92
CA PHE A 248 -6.61 13.77 2.55
C PHE A 248 -5.71 14.94 2.10
N ILE A 249 -4.68 14.65 1.32
CA ILE A 249 -3.85 15.66 0.64
C ILE A 249 -3.57 15.20 -0.78
N LEU A 250 -3.70 16.13 -1.72
CA LEU A 250 -3.19 16.03 -3.08
C LEU A 250 -2.06 17.06 -3.26
N HIS A 251 -0.82 16.59 -3.27
CA HIS A 251 0.34 17.39 -3.63
C HIS A 251 0.53 17.36 -5.15
N LYS A 252 0.69 18.54 -5.75
CA LYS A 252 0.96 18.72 -7.18
C LYS A 252 2.37 19.27 -7.40
N LYS A 253 3.27 18.52 -8.05
CA LYS A 253 4.67 18.93 -8.27
C LYS A 253 4.73 20.30 -8.97
N ASN A 254 3.86 20.50 -9.96
CA ASN A 254 3.85 21.70 -10.80
C ASN A 254 2.87 22.80 -10.33
N ASP A 255 2.27 22.68 -9.14
CA ASP A 255 1.49 23.79 -8.57
C ASP A 255 2.46 24.91 -8.13
N PRO A 256 2.24 26.18 -8.55
CA PRO A 256 3.05 27.31 -8.13
C PRO A 256 3.26 27.44 -6.62
N LYS A 257 2.31 26.97 -5.80
CA LYS A 257 2.44 26.95 -4.32
C LYS A 257 3.56 26.04 -3.82
N ASN A 258 3.93 25.04 -4.62
CA ASN A 258 4.98 24.06 -4.31
C ASN A 258 6.32 24.40 -4.97
N ALA A 259 6.42 25.53 -5.69
CA ALA A 259 7.65 25.95 -6.37
C ALA A 259 8.77 26.40 -5.41
N GLN A 260 8.41 26.85 -4.21
CA GLN A 260 9.39 27.27 -3.21
C GLN A 260 9.93 26.05 -2.45
N LEU A 261 11.21 25.74 -2.64
CA LEU A 261 11.90 24.65 -1.96
C LEU A 261 12.72 25.19 -0.78
N SER A 262 12.77 24.42 0.30
CA SER A 262 13.72 24.66 1.39
C SER A 262 15.04 23.94 1.11
N THR A 263 16.15 24.37 1.72
CA THR A 263 17.45 23.69 1.56
C THR A 263 17.91 23.12 2.89
N ARG A 264 18.14 21.80 2.93
CA ARG A 264 18.72 21.09 4.06
C ARG A 264 20.21 21.38 4.18
N LYS A 265 20.76 21.22 5.39
CA LYS A 265 22.19 21.42 5.69
C LYS A 265 23.13 20.48 4.92
N ASP A 266 22.59 19.41 4.36
CA ASP A 266 23.30 18.43 3.54
C ASP A 266 23.37 18.78 2.06
N GLY A 267 22.70 19.87 1.65
CA GLY A 267 22.71 20.34 0.27
C GLY A 267 21.54 19.84 -0.58
N PHE A 268 20.54 19.17 0.00
CA PHE A 268 19.31 18.85 -0.71
C PHE A 268 18.28 19.99 -0.66
N GLN A 269 17.69 20.30 -1.80
CA GLN A 269 16.43 21.04 -1.89
C GLN A 269 15.27 20.07 -1.60
N VAL A 270 14.33 20.51 -0.77
CA VAL A 270 13.20 19.70 -0.29
C VAL A 270 11.90 20.22 -0.88
N ARG A 271 11.23 19.36 -1.65
CA ARG A 271 9.83 19.52 -2.04
C ARG A 271 8.96 18.75 -1.06
N ASP A 272 8.33 19.47 -0.14
CA ASP A 272 7.47 18.90 0.90
C ASP A 272 6.05 18.63 0.37
N THR A 273 5.57 17.41 0.59
CA THR A 273 4.21 17.00 0.19
C THR A 273 3.13 17.43 1.19
N ARG A 274 3.51 17.93 2.38
CA ARG A 274 2.66 18.26 3.52
C ARG A 274 2.00 17.07 4.21
N ILE A 275 2.43 15.84 3.90
CA ILE A 275 1.91 14.63 4.55
C ILE A 275 2.17 14.62 6.06
N SER A 276 3.26 15.21 6.54
CA SER A 276 3.51 15.32 7.99
C SER A 276 2.43 16.14 8.71
N GLU A 277 2.01 17.26 8.13
CA GLU A 277 0.94 18.09 8.69
C GLU A 277 -0.42 17.40 8.62
N ALA A 278 -0.70 16.71 7.53
CA ALA A 278 -1.98 16.02 7.33
C ALA A 278 -2.15 14.77 8.19
N THR A 279 -1.04 14.18 8.64
CA THR A 279 -1.01 12.99 9.49
C THR A 279 -0.66 13.28 10.94
N ASN A 280 -0.53 14.55 11.34
CA ASN A 280 -0.06 14.95 12.68
C ASN A 280 1.28 14.30 13.08
N GLY A 281 2.17 14.09 12.11
CA GLY A 281 3.51 13.53 12.32
C GLY A 281 3.60 12.00 12.23
N GLU A 282 2.52 11.27 11.92
CA GLU A 282 2.60 9.81 11.71
C GLU A 282 3.47 9.42 10.51
N ALA A 283 3.62 10.30 9.51
CA ALA A 283 4.56 10.10 8.42
C ALA A 283 5.05 11.42 7.82
N SER A 284 6.23 11.45 7.20
CA SER A 284 6.65 12.54 6.32
C SER A 284 7.09 12.00 4.97
N VAL A 285 6.71 12.68 3.89
CA VAL A 285 7.10 12.35 2.53
C VAL A 285 7.63 13.61 1.86
N VAL A 286 8.85 13.54 1.32
CA VAL A 286 9.47 14.65 0.61
C VAL A 286 10.19 14.15 -0.63
N ALA A 287 10.27 14.98 -1.67
CA ALA A 287 11.18 14.74 -2.79
C ALA A 287 12.42 15.62 -2.64
N LEU A 288 13.59 15.02 -2.75
CA LEU A 288 14.90 15.65 -2.58
C LEU A 288 15.58 15.81 -3.94
N THR A 289 16.09 17.01 -4.22
CA THR A 289 16.92 17.31 -5.40
C THR A 289 18.18 18.03 -4.96
N LEU A 290 19.25 18.00 -5.75
CA LEU A 290 20.49 18.69 -5.39
C LEU A 290 20.36 20.21 -5.49
N SER A 291 20.86 20.95 -4.50
CA SER A 291 20.94 22.42 -4.58
C SER A 291 22.12 22.93 -5.42
N SER A 292 23.34 22.50 -5.08
CA SER A 292 24.58 22.88 -5.79
C SER A 292 25.83 22.14 -5.29
N LYS A 293 25.87 21.72 -4.03
CA LYS A 293 26.97 20.94 -3.47
C LYS A 293 26.48 20.09 -2.31
N LEU A 294 26.80 18.80 -2.34
CA LEU A 294 26.49 17.89 -1.27
C LEU A 294 27.50 18.06 -0.13
N SER A 295 27.01 18.07 1.11
CA SER A 295 27.83 18.23 2.30
C SER A 295 28.33 16.88 2.80
N GLU A 296 29.59 16.77 3.23
CA GLU A 296 30.17 15.52 3.77
C GLU A 296 29.75 15.26 5.24
N ILE A 297 28.53 15.63 5.61
CA ILE A 297 28.02 15.39 6.95
C ILE A 297 27.60 13.93 7.13
N LYS A 298 27.62 13.48 8.38
CA LYS A 298 27.06 12.20 8.77
C LYS A 298 25.58 12.41 9.11
N HIS A 299 24.76 11.48 8.67
CA HIS A 299 23.32 11.49 8.90
C HIS A 299 22.92 10.41 9.88
N THR A 300 21.84 10.67 10.60
CA THR A 300 21.10 9.71 11.42
C THR A 300 19.66 10.20 11.52
N HIS A 301 18.73 9.33 11.91
CA HIS A 301 17.33 9.68 12.14
C HIS A 301 16.74 8.87 13.30
N GLU A 302 15.65 9.38 13.86
CA GLU A 302 14.93 8.75 14.97
C GLU A 302 13.61 8.11 14.54
N SER A 303 13.23 8.17 13.27
CA SER A 303 12.04 7.46 12.74
C SER A 303 12.20 5.93 12.83
N ASP A 304 11.10 5.20 13.03
CA ASP A 304 11.09 3.73 12.99
C ASP A 304 11.53 3.24 11.61
N VAL A 305 11.03 3.90 10.56
CA VAL A 305 11.35 3.63 9.15
C VAL A 305 11.86 4.90 8.50
N LEU A 306 13.02 4.83 7.85
CA LEU A 306 13.45 5.75 6.80
C LEU A 306 13.58 4.95 5.50
N PHE A 307 12.67 5.19 4.57
CA PHE A 307 12.65 4.56 3.26
C PHE A 307 12.98 5.59 2.17
N LEU A 308 13.89 5.22 1.27
CA LEU A 308 14.35 6.05 0.17
C LEU A 308 14.20 5.31 -1.14
N PHE A 309 13.72 6.00 -2.16
CA PHE A 309 13.63 5.50 -3.52
C PHE A 309 14.29 6.48 -4.48
N ILE A 310 15.18 5.99 -5.35
CA ILE A 310 15.85 6.83 -6.35
C ILE A 310 14.91 6.99 -7.54
N LEU A 311 14.29 8.17 -7.67
CA LEU A 311 13.40 8.49 -8.78
C LEU A 311 14.20 8.71 -10.07
N TRP A 312 15.28 9.49 -9.98
CA TRP A 312 16.13 9.84 -11.12
C TRP A 312 17.59 9.94 -10.68
N GLY A 313 18.52 9.72 -11.62
CA GLY A 313 19.96 9.80 -11.37
C GLY A 313 20.53 8.65 -10.55
N ASP A 314 21.69 8.90 -9.94
CA ASP A 314 22.41 7.94 -9.10
C ASP A 314 23.13 8.62 -7.93
N ILE A 315 23.40 7.85 -6.89
CA ILE A 315 24.11 8.30 -5.69
C ILE A 315 24.82 7.14 -5.00
N LYS A 316 25.94 7.40 -4.32
CA LYS A 316 26.55 6.45 -3.40
C LYS A 316 26.18 6.74 -1.97
N ILE A 317 25.85 5.71 -1.21
CA ILE A 317 25.63 5.78 0.23
C ILE A 317 26.68 4.94 0.96
N GLN A 318 27.37 5.57 1.91
CA GLN A 318 28.20 4.87 2.88
C GLN A 318 27.37 4.58 4.13
N ILE A 319 27.12 3.31 4.41
CA ILE A 319 26.30 2.85 5.53
C ILE A 319 26.90 1.55 6.09
N GLU A 320 26.97 1.41 7.43
CA GLU A 320 27.58 0.26 8.10
C GLU A 320 29.02 -0.07 7.61
N GLY A 321 29.80 0.96 7.26
CA GLY A 321 31.16 0.81 6.74
C GLY A 321 31.26 0.31 5.29
N LYS A 322 30.14 0.13 4.58
CA LYS A 322 30.09 -0.27 3.17
C LYS A 322 29.65 0.90 2.31
N LEU A 323 30.32 1.09 1.18
CA LEU A 323 29.91 2.03 0.14
C LEU A 323 29.04 1.28 -0.88
N THR A 324 27.81 1.73 -1.07
CA THR A 324 26.84 1.12 -1.99
C THR A 324 26.35 2.17 -2.97
N SER A 325 26.45 1.92 -4.28
CA SER A 325 25.76 2.74 -5.28
C SER A 325 24.28 2.44 -5.28
N LEU A 326 23.45 3.44 -5.51
CA LEU A 326 22.00 3.36 -5.73
C LEU A 326 21.72 4.12 -7.04
N ASP A 327 21.08 3.42 -7.97
CA ASP A 327 20.73 3.89 -9.30
C ASP A 327 19.22 4.11 -9.39
N GLN A 328 18.75 4.75 -10.46
CA GLN A 328 17.32 4.93 -10.72
C GLN A 328 16.52 3.63 -10.53
N GLY A 329 15.44 3.72 -9.75
CA GLY A 329 14.55 2.60 -9.44
C GLY A 329 15.00 1.73 -8.26
N ASP A 330 16.18 1.99 -7.69
CA ASP A 330 16.62 1.33 -6.47
C ASP A 330 15.93 1.93 -5.24
N SER A 331 15.87 1.13 -4.18
CA SER A 331 15.43 1.58 -2.87
C SER A 331 16.38 1.15 -1.75
N ILE A 332 16.34 1.92 -0.66
CA ILE A 332 16.98 1.56 0.60
C ILE A 332 16.07 1.90 1.78
N SER A 333 15.96 0.98 2.75
CA SER A 333 15.42 1.24 4.08
C SER A 333 16.57 1.28 5.09
N ILE A 334 16.60 2.34 5.88
CA ILE A 334 17.63 2.62 6.88
C ILE A 334 17.00 2.54 8.29
N PRO A 335 17.53 1.73 9.22
CA PRO A 335 17.01 1.66 10.58
C PRO A 335 17.33 2.91 11.40
N ARG A 336 16.48 3.19 12.39
CA ARG A 336 16.71 4.18 13.44
C ARG A 336 18.16 4.16 13.96
N ASN A 337 18.74 5.34 14.18
CA ASN A 337 20.08 5.53 14.74
C ASN A 337 21.23 4.92 13.91
N THR A 338 20.98 4.57 12.65
CA THR A 338 22.02 4.10 11.73
C THR A 338 22.71 5.28 11.08
N GLU A 339 24.03 5.35 11.22
CA GLU A 339 24.82 6.38 10.57
C GLU A 339 24.98 6.09 9.07
N TYR A 340 24.72 7.10 8.23
CA TYR A 340 24.99 7.02 6.80
C TYR A 340 25.52 8.34 6.23
N ARG A 341 26.12 8.29 5.04
CA ARG A 341 26.64 9.46 4.31
C ARG A 341 26.42 9.33 2.82
N TRP A 342 26.01 10.43 2.20
CA TRP A 342 25.89 10.60 0.76
C TRP A 342 27.23 10.91 0.10
N GLN A 343 27.47 10.35 -1.08
CA GLN A 343 28.68 10.57 -1.87
C GLN A 343 28.34 10.53 -3.36
N GLU A 344 29.07 11.32 -4.15
CA GLU A 344 29.07 11.27 -5.62
C GLU A 344 27.65 11.25 -6.24
N PRO A 345 26.76 12.20 -5.92
CA PRO A 345 25.45 12.24 -6.56
C PRO A 345 25.56 12.72 -8.01
N SER A 346 24.70 12.21 -8.90
CA SER A 346 24.54 12.75 -10.25
C SER A 346 23.80 14.08 -10.25
N ASP A 347 23.99 14.91 -11.29
CA ASP A 347 23.38 16.24 -11.38
C ASP A 347 21.84 16.19 -11.47
N ASP A 348 21.28 15.09 -11.99
CA ASP A 348 19.85 14.85 -12.18
C ASP A 348 19.19 14.06 -11.04
N LEU A 349 19.90 13.87 -9.92
CA LEU A 349 19.41 13.09 -8.78
C LEU A 349 18.10 13.65 -8.20
N GLU A 350 17.07 12.81 -8.17
CA GLU A 350 15.83 13.02 -7.42
C GLU A 350 15.53 11.80 -6.54
N ILE A 351 15.33 12.00 -5.23
CA ILE A 351 15.06 10.93 -4.26
C ILE A 351 13.69 11.17 -3.61
N LEU A 352 12.85 10.14 -3.55
CA LEU A 352 11.67 10.13 -2.69
C LEU A 352 12.07 9.64 -1.30
N GLU A 353 11.97 10.51 -0.30
CA GLU A 353 12.27 10.21 1.11
C GLU A 353 10.96 10.09 1.92
N ILE A 354 10.83 8.98 2.64
CA ILE A 354 9.64 8.64 3.44
C ILE A 354 10.08 8.25 4.85
N CYS A 355 9.53 8.90 5.87
CA CYS A 355 9.79 8.60 7.28
C CYS A 355 8.50 8.23 8.01
N LEU A 356 8.52 7.16 8.81
CA LEU A 356 7.44 6.79 9.74
C LEU A 356 8.03 6.54 11.13
N PRO A 357 7.64 7.29 12.19
CA PRO A 357 6.96 8.59 12.13
C PRO A 357 7.84 9.67 11.47
N ALA A 358 7.27 10.85 11.22
CA ALA A 358 8.03 12.01 10.77
C ALA A 358 9.17 12.36 11.76
N GLN A 359 10.29 12.86 11.23
CA GLN A 359 11.39 13.34 12.08
C GLN A 359 10.96 14.61 12.82
N ARG A 360 11.31 14.71 14.11
CA ARG A 360 10.95 15.83 14.99
C ARG A 360 11.87 17.03 14.84
#